data_AF-A0A3C0CW60-F1
#
_entry.id   AF-A0A3C0CW60-F1
#
_cell.length_a   1.000
_cell.length_b   1.000
_cell.length_c   1.000
_cell.angle_alpha   90.00
_cell.angle_beta   90.00
_cell.angle_gamma   90.00
#
_symmetry.space_group_name_H-M   'P 1'
#
loop_
_entity.id
_entity.type
_entity.pdbx_description
1 polymer ?
#
loop_
_entity_poly.entity_id
_entity_poly.type
_entity_poly.pdbx_seq_one_letter_code
_entity_poly.pdbx_strand_id
1 'polypeptide(L)'
;MPRSRIPVSSVSQICIDFQPKGLTAVYLVETEDDRDALDLAALFEGFSPVLQSRQLSTGKLVSYAVLLQGQDQTLLEEIEKVLKTNYGFVILHRSFDNIIHDIVRELCKDSGSSLIPVPKCDICGKYDPFPETAINFMDKDNSLIATRRYCATCTAESSGRSNKEFIISLLQADRSDLGTLGRTELVRSRSRKQIAFRVKADAEEQCAVS
;
A
#
# COMPACT_ATOMS: atom_id res chain seq x y z
N MET A 1 -16.36 -0.57 -0.01
CA MET A 1 -16.63 -1.78 0.79
C MET A 1 -16.61 -1.41 2.26
N PRO A 2 -17.60 -1.84 3.07
CA PRO A 2 -17.57 -1.65 4.51
C PRO A 2 -16.33 -2.34 5.09
N ARG A 3 -15.55 -1.64 5.92
CA ARG A 3 -14.41 -2.24 6.61
C ARG A 3 -14.97 -3.33 7.53
N SER A 4 -14.62 -4.59 7.28
CA SER A 4 -14.92 -5.66 8.23
C SER A 4 -14.28 -5.30 9.57
N ARG A 5 -15.09 -5.33 10.64
CA ARG A 5 -14.57 -5.20 12.00
C ARG A 5 -13.65 -6.40 12.23
N ILE A 6 -12.39 -6.14 12.56
CA ILE A 6 -11.44 -7.19 12.90
C ILE A 6 -11.78 -7.64 14.32
N PRO A 7 -12.14 -8.91 14.54
CA PRO A 7 -12.32 -9.42 15.89
C PRO A 7 -10.95 -9.47 16.56
N VAL A 8 -10.71 -8.51 17.46
CA VAL A 8 -9.44 -8.34 18.18
C VAL A 8 -9.02 -9.62 18.89
N SER A 9 -9.99 -10.38 19.43
CA SER A 9 -9.80 -11.69 20.08
C SER A 9 -9.24 -12.78 19.16
N SER A 10 -9.35 -12.61 17.84
CA SER A 10 -8.85 -13.58 16.86
C SER A 10 -7.40 -13.31 16.47
N VAL A 11 -6.86 -12.12 16.77
CA VAL A 11 -5.48 -11.74 16.41
C VAL A 11 -4.49 -12.39 17.37
N SER A 12 -3.65 -13.29 16.87
CA SER A 12 -2.56 -13.90 17.65
C SER A 12 -1.22 -13.18 17.43
N GLN A 13 -1.02 -12.63 16.23
CA GLN A 13 0.25 -12.05 15.80
C GLN A 13 0.03 -10.84 14.88
N ILE A 14 0.87 -9.83 15.06
CA ILE A 14 0.94 -8.61 14.26
C ILE A 14 2.29 -8.60 13.56
N CYS A 15 2.29 -8.50 12.23
CA CYS A 15 3.48 -8.41 11.40
C CYS A 15 3.56 -7.03 10.76
N ILE A 16 4.74 -6.43 10.73
CA ILE A 16 5.00 -5.16 10.05
C ILE A 16 5.83 -5.43 8.81
N ASP A 17 5.36 -4.91 7.69
CA ASP A 17 6.08 -4.86 6.43
C ASP A 17 6.29 -3.41 6.02
N PHE A 18 7.56 -3.03 5.85
CA PHE A 18 7.94 -1.72 5.34
C PHE A 18 8.19 -1.82 3.83
N GLN A 19 7.56 -0.94 3.08
CA GLN A 19 7.85 -0.78 1.66
C GLN A 19 9.11 0.08 1.47
N PRO A 20 9.90 -0.16 0.41
CA PRO A 20 11.04 0.68 0.09
C PRO A 20 10.58 2.11 -0.19
N LYS A 21 11.42 3.08 0.19
CA LYS A 21 11.20 4.49 -0.19
C LYS A 21 11.72 4.72 -1.60
N GLY A 22 11.09 5.65 -2.30
CA GLY A 22 11.44 5.90 -3.69
C GLY A 22 10.77 7.12 -4.27
N LEU A 23 11.16 7.43 -5.50
CA LEU A 23 10.53 8.46 -6.29
C LEU A 23 9.28 7.88 -6.96
N THR A 24 8.15 8.54 -6.79
CA THR A 24 6.88 8.10 -7.38
C THR A 24 6.58 8.89 -8.64
N ALA A 25 6.07 8.21 -9.67
CA ALA A 25 5.52 8.86 -10.84
C ALA A 25 4.24 8.16 -11.30
N VAL A 26 3.42 8.88 -12.07
CA VAL A 26 2.19 8.36 -12.67
C VAL A 26 2.24 8.62 -14.17
N TYR A 27 2.06 7.55 -14.95
CA TYR A 27 1.98 7.60 -16.40
C TYR A 27 0.55 7.28 -16.82
N LEU A 28 -0.02 8.11 -17.70
CA LEU A 28 -1.32 7.89 -18.32
C LEU A 28 -1.12 7.75 -19.83
N VAL A 29 -1.38 6.52 -20.24
CA VAL A 29 -1.34 5.85 -21.54
C VAL A 29 -2.63 5.92 -22.37
N GLU A 30 -2.77 6.65 -23.48
CA GLU A 30 -3.86 6.30 -24.42
C GLU A 30 -3.41 5.15 -25.32
N THR A 31 -4.22 4.11 -25.37
CA THR A 31 -3.99 2.88 -26.15
C THR A 31 -4.99 2.81 -27.30
N GLU A 32 -4.52 2.42 -28.48
CA GLU A 32 -5.38 2.25 -29.67
C GLU A 32 -6.12 0.91 -29.62
N ASP A 33 -5.44 -0.13 -29.13
CA ASP A 33 -5.98 -1.47 -28.99
C ASP A 33 -5.48 -2.23 -27.75
N ASP A 34 -5.94 -3.48 -27.59
CA ASP A 34 -5.54 -4.33 -26.46
C ASP A 34 -4.05 -4.73 -26.52
N ARG A 35 -3.39 -4.66 -27.68
CA ARG A 35 -1.97 -5.01 -27.83
C ARG A 35 -1.11 -3.93 -27.21
N ASP A 36 -1.44 -2.66 -27.43
CA ASP A 36 -0.78 -1.53 -26.76
C ASP A 36 -0.83 -1.67 -25.24
N ALA A 37 -1.98 -2.09 -24.70
CA ALA A 37 -2.14 -2.31 -23.26
C ALA A 37 -1.25 -3.45 -22.74
N LEU A 38 -1.08 -4.52 -23.52
CA LEU A 38 -0.18 -5.63 -23.21
C LEU A 38 1.30 -5.22 -23.30
N ASP A 39 1.67 -4.45 -24.32
CA ASP A 39 3.03 -3.95 -24.51
C ASP A 39 3.42 -2.99 -23.38
N LEU A 40 2.50 -2.14 -22.92
CA LEU A 40 2.69 -1.31 -21.73
C LEU A 40 2.88 -2.15 -20.46
N ALA A 41 2.09 -3.21 -20.27
CA ALA A 41 2.23 -4.10 -19.13
C ALA A 41 3.61 -4.79 -19.12
N ALA A 42 4.03 -5.31 -20.28
CA ALA A 42 5.32 -5.95 -20.46
C ALA A 42 6.50 -4.96 -20.23
N LEU A 43 6.36 -3.72 -20.69
CA LEU A 43 7.34 -2.66 -20.45
C LEU A 43 7.57 -2.43 -18.95
N PHE A 44 6.51 -2.22 -18.18
CA PHE A 44 6.64 -1.98 -16.74
C PHE A 44 7.06 -3.24 -15.96
N GLU A 45 6.67 -4.43 -16.40
CA GLU A 45 7.12 -5.69 -15.81
C GLU A 45 8.63 -5.90 -16.01
N GLY A 46 9.16 -5.49 -17.17
CA GLY A 46 10.60 -5.50 -17.48
C GLY A 46 11.46 -4.69 -16.50
N PHE A 47 10.89 -3.68 -15.85
CA PHE A 47 11.58 -2.85 -14.84
C PHE A 47 11.37 -3.33 -13.39
N SER A 48 10.63 -4.42 -13.17
CA SER A 48 10.31 -4.95 -11.82
C SER A 48 11.50 -5.12 -10.85
N PRO A 49 12.75 -5.40 -11.28
CA PRO A 49 13.88 -5.50 -10.34
C PRO A 49 14.28 -4.19 -9.67
N VAL A 50 13.98 -3.05 -10.31
CA VAL A 50 14.42 -1.70 -9.87
C VAL A 50 13.26 -0.75 -9.60
N LEU A 51 12.07 -1.07 -10.11
CA LEU A 51 10.88 -0.25 -10.07
C LEU A 51 9.68 -1.10 -9.67
N GLN A 52 8.92 -0.65 -8.68
CA GLN A 52 7.59 -1.21 -8.44
C GLN A 52 6.59 -0.50 -9.32
N SER A 53 5.71 -1.23 -9.99
CA SER A 53 4.64 -0.66 -10.79
C SER A 53 3.28 -1.15 -10.28
N ARG A 54 2.27 -0.29 -10.40
CA ARG A 54 0.89 -0.63 -10.08
C ARG A 54 -0.02 0.00 -11.12
N GLN A 55 -0.76 -0.84 -11.83
CA GLN A 55 -1.78 -0.37 -12.74
C GLN A 55 -2.93 0.29 -11.97
N LEU A 56 -3.36 1.46 -12.45
CA LEU A 56 -4.45 2.26 -11.89
C LEU A 56 -5.69 2.23 -12.77
N SER A 57 -5.55 1.97 -14.08
CA SER A 57 -6.69 1.85 -14.99
C SER A 57 -6.43 0.91 -16.17
N THR A 58 -7.52 0.39 -16.75
CA THR A 58 -7.56 -0.51 -17.92
C THR A 58 -8.59 -0.01 -18.94
N GLY A 59 -8.41 -0.36 -20.21
CA GLY A 59 -9.26 0.09 -21.31
C GLY A 59 -8.47 1.03 -22.21
N LYS A 60 -9.16 1.97 -22.88
CA LYS A 60 -8.52 2.94 -23.78
C LYS A 60 -7.46 3.80 -23.07
N LEU A 61 -7.73 4.16 -21.81
CA LEU A 61 -6.78 4.82 -20.93
C LEU A 61 -6.17 3.80 -19.97
N VAL A 62 -4.91 3.49 -20.20
CA VAL A 62 -4.10 2.66 -19.30
C VAL A 62 -3.25 3.58 -18.45
N SER A 63 -3.24 3.40 -17.14
CA SER A 63 -2.38 4.21 -16.27
C SER A 63 -1.64 3.38 -15.25
N TYR A 64 -0.42 3.81 -14.92
CA TYR A 64 0.47 3.15 -13.98
C TYR A 64 1.01 4.17 -12.99
N ALA A 65 0.90 3.86 -11.70
CA ALA A 65 1.78 4.44 -10.70
C ALA A 65 3.06 3.60 -10.67
N VAL A 66 4.20 4.27 -10.53
CA VAL A 66 5.49 3.61 -10.36
C VAL A 66 6.23 4.17 -9.16
N LEU A 67 7.04 3.33 -8.51
CA LEU A 67 7.93 3.68 -7.43
C LEU A 67 9.34 3.20 -7.78
N LEU A 68 10.23 4.15 -8.06
CA LEU A 68 11.63 3.87 -8.33
C LEU A 68 12.41 3.75 -7.03
N GLN A 69 13.06 2.60 -6.81
CA GLN A 69 13.93 2.41 -5.65
C GLN A 69 15.28 3.09 -5.90
N GLY A 70 15.60 4.12 -5.12
CA GLY A 70 16.82 4.92 -5.28
C GLY A 70 16.54 6.35 -5.74
N GLN A 71 17.62 7.08 -6.04
CA GLN A 71 17.57 8.52 -6.37
C GLN A 71 17.83 8.83 -7.84
N ASP A 72 18.15 7.82 -8.66
CA ASP A 72 18.53 8.03 -10.06
C ASP A 72 17.30 8.25 -10.95
N GLN A 73 16.98 9.51 -11.26
CA GLN A 73 15.79 9.87 -12.04
C GLN A 73 15.88 9.51 -13.53
N THR A 74 17.06 9.15 -14.02
CA THR A 74 17.30 8.89 -15.45
C THR A 74 16.36 7.80 -15.98
N LEU A 75 16.07 6.77 -15.19
CA LEU A 75 15.15 5.71 -15.61
C LEU A 75 13.72 6.21 -15.85
N LEU A 76 13.23 7.16 -15.04
CA LEU A 76 11.90 7.73 -15.25
C LEU A 76 11.83 8.56 -16.54
N GLU A 77 12.93 9.24 -16.88
CA GLU A 77 13.08 10.01 -18.13
C GLU A 77 13.18 9.09 -19.35
N GLU A 78 13.87 7.95 -19.23
CA GLU A 78 13.93 6.92 -20.27
C GLU A 78 12.55 6.32 -20.54
N ILE A 79 11.81 5.94 -19.49
CA ILE A 79 10.43 5.46 -19.61
C ILE A 79 9.56 6.52 -20.29
N GLU A 80 9.64 7.77 -19.84
CA GLU A 80 8.90 8.88 -20.44
C GLU A 80 9.19 9.02 -21.94
N LYS A 81 10.47 8.95 -22.33
CA LYS A 81 10.90 9.04 -23.72
C LYS A 81 10.36 7.88 -24.56
N VAL A 82 10.45 6.65 -24.05
CA VAL A 82 9.92 5.46 -24.72
C VAL A 82 8.41 5.60 -24.92
N LEU A 83 7.67 6.01 -23.89
CA LEU A 83 6.22 6.19 -24.00
C LEU A 83 5.86 7.26 -25.03
N LYS A 84 6.49 8.44 -24.97
CA LYS A 84 6.24 9.54 -25.92
C LYS A 84 6.64 9.21 -27.37
N THR A 85 7.52 8.23 -27.57
CA THR A 85 7.94 7.80 -28.92
C THR A 85 6.94 6.83 -29.53
N ASN A 86 6.29 5.99 -28.71
CA ASN A 86 5.45 4.89 -29.20
C ASN A 86 3.94 5.20 -29.13
N TYR A 87 3.51 6.17 -28.32
CA TYR A 87 2.09 6.46 -28.09
C TYR A 87 1.76 7.93 -28.38
N GLY A 88 0.61 8.16 -29.01
CA GLY A 88 0.17 9.50 -29.41
C GLY A 88 -0.20 10.43 -28.25
N PHE A 89 -0.59 9.87 -27.10
CA PHE A 89 -0.99 10.63 -25.93
C PHE A 89 -0.40 10.02 -24.65
N VAL A 90 0.47 10.80 -23.99
CA VAL A 90 1.16 10.42 -22.76
C VAL A 90 1.15 11.59 -21.78
N ILE A 91 0.55 11.40 -20.61
CA ILE A 91 0.67 12.33 -19.49
C ILE A 91 1.57 11.72 -18.42
N LEU A 92 2.50 12.53 -17.91
CA LEU A 92 3.36 12.19 -16.78
C LEU A 92 3.12 13.14 -15.61
N HIS A 93 3.01 12.57 -14.41
CA HIS A 93 3.00 13.31 -13.15
C HIS A 93 4.09 12.76 -12.21
N ARG A 94 4.94 13.63 -11.63
CA ARG A 94 6.13 13.23 -10.82
C ARG A 94 5.81 13.00 -9.32
N SER A 95 4.55 12.68 -9.01
CA SER A 95 4.10 12.33 -7.67
C SER A 95 2.74 11.63 -7.76
N PHE A 96 2.36 10.93 -6.68
CA PHE A 96 1.00 10.44 -6.50
C PHE A 96 0.33 11.17 -5.33
N ASP A 97 -0.84 11.75 -5.57
CA ASP A 97 -1.70 12.38 -4.59
C ASP A 97 -3.18 12.19 -4.98
N ASN A 98 -4.10 12.72 -4.16
CA ASN A 98 -5.53 12.58 -4.43
C ASN A 98 -5.97 13.35 -5.70
N ILE A 99 -5.26 14.42 -6.09
CA ILE A 99 -5.61 15.21 -7.27
C ILE A 99 -5.33 14.38 -8.52
N ILE A 100 -4.14 13.78 -8.63
CA ILE A 100 -3.83 12.93 -9.79
C ILE A 100 -4.72 11.67 -9.82
N HIS A 101 -5.05 11.08 -8.67
CA HIS A 101 -6.01 9.97 -8.62
C HIS A 101 -7.40 10.40 -9.14
N ASP A 102 -7.86 11.60 -8.76
CA ASP A 102 -9.13 12.14 -9.22
C ASP A 102 -9.10 12.47 -10.73
N ILE A 103 -7.98 12.97 -11.25
CA ILE A 103 -7.75 13.15 -12.69
C ILE A 103 -7.85 11.81 -13.42
N VAL A 104 -7.14 10.78 -12.96
CA VAL A 104 -7.20 9.42 -13.55
C VAL A 104 -8.64 8.92 -13.55
N ARG A 105 -9.38 9.10 -12.44
CA ARG A 105 -10.78 8.70 -12.33
C ARG A 105 -11.67 9.40 -13.35
N GLU A 106 -11.56 10.72 -13.51
CA GLU A 106 -12.39 11.46 -14.47
C GLU A 106 -12.03 11.08 -15.91
N LEU A 107 -10.73 10.98 -16.25
CA LEU A 107 -10.29 10.53 -17.58
C LEU A 107 -10.75 9.10 -17.89
N CYS A 108 -10.82 8.21 -16.88
CA CYS A 108 -11.40 6.89 -17.05
C CYS A 108 -12.88 6.96 -17.45
N LYS A 109 -13.67 7.83 -16.81
CA LYS A 109 -15.08 8.00 -17.16
C LYS A 109 -15.23 8.53 -18.59
N ASP A 110 -14.46 9.53 -18.96
CA ASP A 110 -14.55 10.19 -20.27
C ASP A 110 -14.15 9.23 -21.42
N SER A 111 -13.15 8.39 -21.19
CA SER A 111 -12.67 7.40 -22.17
C SER A 111 -13.45 6.08 -22.20
N GLY A 112 -14.36 5.86 -21.24
CA GLY A 112 -15.01 4.56 -21.03
C GLY A 112 -14.09 3.49 -20.45
N SER A 113 -12.97 3.89 -19.86
CA SER A 113 -11.99 3.00 -19.20
C SER A 113 -12.42 2.69 -17.76
N SER A 114 -11.83 1.64 -17.20
CA SER A 114 -12.13 1.19 -15.83
C SER A 114 -11.00 1.55 -14.88
N LEU A 115 -11.37 2.15 -13.74
CA LEU A 115 -10.44 2.46 -12.66
C LEU A 115 -10.22 1.22 -11.77
N ILE A 116 -8.96 0.88 -11.53
CA ILE A 116 -8.55 -0.20 -10.61
C ILE A 116 -8.51 0.36 -9.17
N PRO A 117 -9.02 -0.38 -8.16
CA PRO A 117 -8.94 0.05 -6.77
C PRO A 117 -7.50 0.29 -6.28
N VAL A 118 -7.25 1.52 -5.85
CA VAL A 118 -5.99 1.94 -5.21
C VAL A 118 -6.12 1.80 -3.69
N PRO A 119 -5.07 1.30 -3.00
CA PRO A 119 -5.07 1.27 -1.54
C PRO A 119 -5.28 2.65 -0.93
N LYS A 120 -5.82 2.68 0.28
CA LYS A 120 -6.01 3.90 1.07
C LYS A 120 -5.27 3.77 2.38
N CYS A 121 -4.74 4.90 2.86
CA CYS A 121 -4.24 4.99 4.22
C CYS A 121 -5.38 4.78 5.22
N ASP A 122 -5.20 3.88 6.18
CA ASP A 122 -6.26 3.56 7.14
C ASP A 122 -6.50 4.65 8.19
N ILE A 123 -5.53 5.57 8.35
CA ILE A 123 -5.60 6.76 9.21
C ILE A 123 -6.27 7.94 8.50
N CYS A 124 -5.67 8.43 7.41
CA CYS A 124 -6.11 9.67 6.76
C CYS A 124 -7.03 9.46 5.54
N GLY A 125 -7.19 8.23 5.06
CA GLY A 125 -8.05 7.88 3.92
C GLY A 125 -7.52 8.28 2.54
N LYS A 126 -6.34 8.93 2.46
CA LYS A 126 -5.68 9.29 1.19
C LYS A 126 -5.34 8.04 0.39
N TYR A 127 -5.49 8.13 -0.94
CA TYR A 127 -5.05 7.06 -1.83
C TYR A 127 -3.53 7.00 -1.86
N ASP A 128 -3.00 5.78 -1.84
CA ASP A 128 -1.55 5.54 -1.88
C ASP A 128 -1.29 4.20 -2.59
N PRO A 129 -0.77 4.19 -3.83
CA PRO A 129 -0.45 2.96 -4.56
C PRO A 129 0.69 2.17 -3.90
N PHE A 130 1.55 2.84 -3.12
CA PHE A 130 2.72 2.27 -2.46
C PHE A 130 2.79 2.65 -0.98
N PRO A 131 1.87 2.17 -0.13
CA PRO A 131 1.85 2.53 1.29
C PRO A 131 3.16 2.14 1.98
N GLU A 132 3.80 3.11 2.66
CA GLU A 132 5.10 2.92 3.32
C GLU A 132 5.07 1.78 4.34
N THR A 133 3.98 1.64 5.08
CA THR A 133 3.83 0.60 6.11
C THR A 133 2.56 -0.21 5.89
N ALA A 134 2.68 -1.53 5.91
CA ALA A 134 1.57 -2.45 6.03
C ALA A 134 1.64 -3.22 7.34
N ILE A 135 0.53 -3.27 8.08
CA ILE A 135 0.38 -4.11 9.28
C ILE A 135 -0.56 -5.26 8.95
N ASN A 136 -0.03 -6.47 9.06
CA ASN A 136 -0.74 -7.72 8.83
C ASN A 136 -1.12 -8.37 10.16
N PHE A 137 -2.41 -8.68 10.34
CA PHE A 137 -2.94 -9.35 11.50
C PHE A 137 -3.16 -10.82 11.18
N MET A 138 -2.56 -11.70 11.98
CA MET A 138 -2.57 -13.14 11.78
C MET A 138 -3.30 -13.82 12.93
N ASP A 139 -4.02 -14.90 12.63
CA ASP A 139 -4.64 -15.76 13.64
C ASP A 139 -3.64 -16.76 14.25
N LYS A 140 -4.13 -17.68 15.08
CA LYS A 140 -3.30 -18.70 15.76
C LYS A 140 -2.65 -19.70 14.78
N ASP A 141 -3.25 -19.88 13.61
CA ASP A 141 -2.80 -20.79 12.56
C ASP A 141 -1.88 -20.09 11.54
N ASN A 142 -1.49 -18.83 11.81
CA ASN A 142 -0.78 -17.95 10.89
C ASN A 142 -1.54 -17.68 9.58
N SER A 143 -2.87 -17.65 9.62
CA SER A 143 -3.69 -17.17 8.50
C SER A 143 -3.89 -15.65 8.61
N LEU A 144 -3.84 -14.96 7.47
CA LEU A 144 -4.06 -13.52 7.40
C LEU A 144 -5.54 -13.18 7.66
N ILE A 145 -5.81 -12.50 8.77
CA ILE A 145 -7.13 -11.98 9.12
C ILE A 145 -7.41 -10.68 8.37
N ALA A 146 -6.42 -9.77 8.41
CA ALA A 146 -6.55 -8.44 7.81
C ALA A 146 -5.20 -7.78 7.56
N THR A 147 -5.20 -6.80 6.65
CA THR A 147 -4.08 -5.90 6.39
C THR A 147 -4.54 -4.46 6.56
N ARG A 148 -3.78 -3.68 7.31
CA ARG A 148 -3.88 -2.23 7.38
C ARG A 148 -2.71 -1.60 6.65
N ARG A 149 -2.95 -0.50 5.95
CA ARG A 149 -1.95 0.20 5.12
C ARG A 149 -1.90 1.66 5.51
N TYR A 150 -0.70 2.19 5.64
CA TYR A 150 -0.46 3.55 6.11
C TYR A 150 0.46 4.28 5.13
N CYS A 151 0.08 5.50 4.77
CA CYS A 151 0.90 6.33 3.90
C CYS A 151 2.15 6.85 4.62
N ALA A 152 3.09 7.38 3.85
CA ALA A 152 4.35 7.88 4.37
C ALA A 152 4.19 8.97 5.44
N THR A 153 3.27 9.92 5.22
CA THR A 153 3.03 11.02 6.17
C THR A 153 2.55 10.51 7.53
N CYS A 154 1.51 9.66 7.56
CA CYS A 154 0.98 9.14 8.83
C CYS A 154 1.95 8.18 9.52
N THR A 155 2.75 7.45 8.74
CA THR A 155 3.84 6.62 9.25
C THR A 155 4.89 7.47 9.97
N ALA A 156 5.34 8.56 9.33
CA ALA A 156 6.33 9.47 9.91
C ALA A 156 5.81 10.18 11.18
N GLU A 157 4.55 10.63 11.18
CA GLU A 157 3.93 11.26 12.37
C GLU A 157 3.81 10.30 13.56
N SER A 158 3.69 9.00 13.30
CA SER A 158 3.55 7.96 14.33
C SER A 158 4.89 7.39 14.79
N SER A 159 6.02 7.97 14.38
CA SER A 159 7.34 7.43 14.69
C SER A 159 7.58 7.36 16.21
N GLY A 160 7.73 6.14 16.72
CA GLY A 160 8.06 5.88 18.13
C GLY A 160 9.57 5.71 18.34
N ARG A 161 10.01 5.69 19.61
CA ARG A 161 11.42 5.38 19.95
C ARG A 161 11.75 3.90 19.76
N SER A 162 10.72 3.05 19.67
CA SER A 162 10.83 1.62 19.37
C SER A 162 9.76 1.14 18.39
N ASN A 163 9.98 0.00 17.73
CA ASN A 163 8.98 -0.62 16.84
C ASN A 163 7.66 -0.95 17.55
N LYS A 164 7.71 -1.26 18.85
CA LYS A 164 6.50 -1.51 19.66
C LYS A 164 5.69 -0.24 19.84
N GLU A 165 6.35 0.86 20.25
CA GLU A 165 5.70 2.17 20.37
C GLU A 165 5.13 2.64 19.04
N PHE A 166 5.90 2.48 17.96
CA PHE A 166 5.47 2.82 16.60
C PHE A 166 4.17 2.10 16.20
N ILE A 167 4.08 0.78 16.41
CA ILE A 167 2.83 0.04 16.14
C ILE A 167 1.69 0.55 17.00
N ILE A 168 1.92 0.72 18.31
CA ILE A 168 0.87 1.16 19.23
C ILE A 168 0.33 2.53 18.78
N SER A 169 1.22 3.48 18.46
CA SER A 169 0.85 4.80 17.94
C SER A 169 0.05 4.70 16.64
N LEU A 170 0.49 3.87 15.68
CA LEU A 170 -0.24 3.65 14.42
C LEU A 170 -1.63 3.07 14.65
N LEU A 171 -1.77 2.03 15.47
CA LEU A 171 -3.05 1.36 15.74
C LEU A 171 -4.01 2.25 16.54
N GLN A 172 -3.50 3.15 17.37
CA GLN A 172 -4.30 4.14 18.09
C GLN A 172 -4.77 5.28 17.17
N ALA A 173 -3.95 5.66 16.18
CA ALA A 173 -4.31 6.66 15.18
C ALA A 173 -5.24 6.11 14.09
N ASP A 174 -5.25 4.78 13.87
CA ASP A 174 -6.15 4.11 12.93
C ASP A 174 -7.61 4.35 13.35
N ARG A 175 -8.43 4.81 12.40
CA ARG A 175 -9.85 5.13 12.62
C ARG A 175 -10.74 3.89 12.74
N SER A 176 -10.18 2.69 12.57
CA SER A 176 -10.88 1.44 12.87
C SER A 176 -10.77 1.09 14.35
N ASP A 177 -11.73 0.34 14.90
CA ASP A 177 -11.86 -0.03 16.35
C ASP A 177 -10.65 -0.82 16.95
N LEU A 178 -9.49 -0.78 16.31
CA LEU A 178 -8.22 -1.42 16.66
C LEU A 178 -7.45 -0.72 17.78
N GLY A 179 -7.86 0.47 18.24
CA GLY A 179 -7.22 1.14 19.37
C GLY A 179 -7.18 0.27 20.65
N THR A 180 -8.07 -0.72 20.76
CA THR A 180 -8.07 -1.74 21.82
C THR A 180 -6.84 -2.66 21.76
N LEU A 181 -6.35 -3.03 20.57
CA LEU A 181 -5.08 -3.75 20.41
C LEU A 181 -3.89 -2.93 20.88
N GLY A 182 -3.93 -1.60 20.74
CA GLY A 182 -2.91 -0.70 21.26
C GLY A 182 -2.73 -0.76 22.79
N ARG A 183 -3.69 -1.36 23.51
CA ARG A 183 -3.62 -1.57 24.97
C ARG A 183 -3.14 -2.96 25.38
N THR A 184 -3.07 -3.90 24.43
CA THR A 184 -2.64 -5.28 24.71
C THR A 184 -1.12 -5.40 24.83
N GLU A 185 -0.65 -6.34 25.65
CA GLU A 185 0.79 -6.56 25.81
C GLU A 185 1.38 -7.24 24.56
N LEU A 186 2.10 -6.45 23.76
CA LEU A 186 2.84 -6.95 22.60
C LEU A 186 4.22 -7.49 23.00
N VAL A 187 4.48 -8.76 22.65
CA VAL A 187 5.77 -9.44 22.86
C VAL A 187 6.43 -9.71 21.51
N ARG A 188 7.69 -9.27 21.33
CA ARG A 188 8.41 -9.45 20.06
C ARG A 188 8.58 -10.95 19.74
N SER A 189 8.11 -11.36 18.58
CA SER A 189 8.29 -12.71 18.04
C SER A 189 9.59 -12.78 17.22
N ARG A 190 10.32 -13.89 17.33
CA ARG A 190 11.52 -14.14 16.52
C ARG A 190 11.09 -14.58 15.11
N SER A 191 10.92 -13.63 14.20
CA SER A 191 10.82 -13.90 12.77
C SER A 191 12.11 -13.51 12.06
N ARG A 192 12.55 -14.33 11.10
CA ARG A 192 13.78 -14.11 10.33
C ARG A 192 13.62 -13.11 9.18
N LYS A 193 12.38 -12.83 8.76
CA LYS A 193 12.09 -12.05 7.55
C LYS A 193 11.40 -10.71 7.81
N GLN A 194 10.65 -10.58 8.90
CA GLN A 194 9.85 -9.39 9.19
C GLN A 194 9.76 -9.12 10.69
N ILE A 195 9.39 -7.90 11.04
CA ILE A 195 9.15 -7.54 12.45
C ILE A 195 7.78 -8.08 12.85
N ALA A 196 7.73 -8.93 13.87
CA ALA A 196 6.49 -9.54 14.34
C ALA A 196 6.33 -9.43 15.86
N PHE A 197 5.08 -9.30 16.30
CA PHE A 197 4.70 -9.23 17.71
C PHE A 197 3.56 -10.21 17.97
N ARG A 198 3.66 -11.01 19.02
CA ARG A 198 2.53 -11.80 19.52
C ARG A 198 1.68 -10.93 20.43
N VAL A 199 0.37 -11.04 20.26
CA VAL A 199 -0.60 -10.48 21.19
C VAL A 199 -0.70 -11.46 22.33
N LYS A 200 -0.29 -11.06 23.52
CA LYS A 200 -0.55 -11.85 24.71
C LYS A 200 -2.04 -11.70 24.99
N ALA A 201 -2.82 -12.74 24.68
CA ALA A 201 -4.16 -12.82 25.23
C ALA A 201 -3.96 -12.78 26.74
N ASP A 202 -4.60 -11.82 27.42
CA ASP A 202 -4.75 -11.91 28.87
C ASP A 202 -5.32 -13.30 29.10
N ALA A 203 -4.50 -14.17 29.69
CA ALA A 203 -4.94 -15.50 30.05
C ALA A 203 -6.19 -15.28 30.87
N GLU A 204 -7.28 -15.91 30.43
CA GLU A 204 -8.48 -16.09 31.23
C GLU A 204 -8.04 -16.32 32.67
N GLU A 205 -8.50 -15.41 33.52
CA GLU A 205 -8.86 -15.64 34.91
C GLU A 205 -8.22 -16.91 35.50
N GLN A 206 -7.19 -16.74 36.31
CA GLN A 206 -7.05 -17.58 37.50
C GLN A 206 -8.20 -17.22 38.48
N CYS A 207 -9.43 -17.52 38.05
CA CYS A 207 -10.54 -17.95 38.88
C CYS A 207 -10.76 -19.44 38.59
N ALA A 208 -9.78 -20.27 38.97
CA ALA A 208 -10.01 -21.67 39.26
C ALA A 208 -8.91 -22.17 40.20
N VAL A 209 -9.30 -22.46 41.45
CA VAL A 209 -8.56 -23.20 42.49
C VAL A 209 -7.47 -22.34 43.18
N SER A 210 -7.63 -21.84 44.41
CA SER A 210 -8.23 -22.41 45.62
C SER A 210 -8.78 -21.33 46.56
#